data_AF-A0A7G6T5W8-F1
#
_entry.id   AF-A0A7G6T5W8-F1
#
_cell.length_a   1.000
_cell.length_b   1.000
_cell.length_c   1.000
_cell.angle_alpha   90.00
_cell.angle_beta   90.00
_cell.angle_gamma   90.00
#
_symmetry.space_group_name_H-M   'P 1'
#
loop_
_entity.id
_entity.type
_entity.pdbx_description
1 polymer ?
#
loop_
_entity_poly.entity_id
_entity_poly.type
_entity_poly.pdbx_seq_one_letter_code
_entity_poly.pdbx_strand_id
1 'polypeptide(L)'
;MSGGKTEKPTPKRLRDLRRKGQVARSNEVVSAALTIAFFALFFASLSGMIDRLEAMILLPIPLLEGDLLRVTQKLLQSYIAELQHMLAPFIGIVLVIGAGANVLQNGPMFTPKAAAPALTKLSPSENVKRMVSLGNFIELAKSIGKILVLGSVLLLVLRDGVHALVWTPSCGISCLRVVTGNLLLGIAIYAALSFLTVAIGDFAFQRWQFTKKNMMSKEEVKREYKENNGAPLVFAKRKQLHMELLTKGITNRSRRGPS
;
A
#
# COMPACT_ATOMS: atom_id res chain seq x y z
N MET A 1 -22.31 -25.74 25.12
CA MET A 1 -21.83 -26.02 23.75
C MET A 1 -21.57 -24.69 23.07
N SER A 2 -20.29 -24.35 22.84
CA SER A 2 -19.91 -23.08 22.19
C SER A 2 -20.44 -23.08 20.75
N GLY A 3 -21.51 -22.33 20.51
CA GLY A 3 -22.07 -22.19 19.16
C GLY A 3 -21.00 -21.68 18.21
N GLY A 4 -20.64 -22.49 17.21
CA GLY A 4 -19.60 -22.18 16.24
C GLY A 4 -19.81 -20.79 15.61
N LYS A 5 -18.70 -20.05 15.44
CA LYS A 5 -18.68 -18.72 14.82
C LYS A 5 -19.06 -18.85 13.33
N THR A 6 -20.33 -18.64 13.04
CA THR A 6 -20.94 -18.86 11.72
C THR A 6 -21.52 -17.58 11.11
N GLU A 7 -21.76 -16.56 11.93
CA GLU A 7 -22.33 -15.28 11.50
C GLU A 7 -21.24 -14.31 11.03
N LYS A 8 -21.57 -13.48 10.03
CA LYS A 8 -20.67 -12.42 9.56
C LYS A 8 -20.47 -11.34 10.66
N PRO A 9 -19.30 -10.71 10.77
CA PRO A 9 -19.07 -9.61 11.70
C PRO A 9 -20.05 -8.45 11.46
N THR A 10 -20.65 -7.94 12.53
CA THR A 10 -21.56 -6.79 12.44
C THR A 10 -20.81 -5.50 12.06
N PRO A 11 -21.51 -4.46 11.58
CA PRO A 11 -20.89 -3.15 11.32
C PRO A 11 -20.21 -2.53 12.55
N LYS A 12 -20.74 -2.79 13.76
CA LYS A 12 -20.14 -2.33 15.02
C LYS A 12 -18.77 -2.97 15.23
N ARG A 13 -18.68 -4.30 15.13
CA ARG A 13 -17.43 -5.04 15.25
C ARG A 13 -16.39 -4.60 14.23
N LEU A 14 -16.79 -4.37 12.97
CA LEU A 14 -15.88 -3.87 11.93
C LEU A 14 -15.34 -2.47 12.26
N ARG A 15 -16.18 -1.57 12.78
CA ARG A 15 -15.73 -0.24 13.25
C ARG A 15 -14.77 -0.34 14.43
N ASP A 16 -15.01 -1.24 15.37
CA ASP A 16 -14.15 -1.43 16.53
C ASP A 16 -12.79 -2.04 16.16
N LEU A 17 -12.77 -2.99 15.21
CA LEU A 17 -11.53 -3.51 14.63
C LEU A 17 -10.74 -2.41 13.92
N ARG A 18 -11.42 -1.57 13.14
CA ARG A 18 -10.82 -0.39 12.50
C ARG A 18 -10.24 0.58 13.52
N ARG A 19 -10.96 0.88 14.61
CA ARG A 19 -10.45 1.70 15.74
C ARG A 19 -9.27 1.10 16.48
N LYS A 20 -9.01 -0.20 16.31
CA LYS A 20 -7.83 -0.90 16.83
C LYS A 20 -6.70 -1.01 15.80
N GLY A 21 -6.85 -0.44 14.60
CA GLY A 21 -5.87 -0.52 13.53
C GLY A 21 -5.91 -1.85 12.76
N GLN A 22 -6.95 -2.67 12.95
CA GLN A 22 -7.08 -3.98 12.32
C GLN A 22 -8.01 -3.90 11.11
N VAL A 23 -7.43 -4.04 9.92
CA VAL A 23 -8.15 -4.12 8.64
C VAL A 23 -7.51 -5.17 7.73
N ALA A 24 -8.29 -5.65 6.76
CA ALA A 24 -7.76 -6.45 5.67
C ALA A 24 -6.84 -5.58 4.81
N ARG A 25 -5.57 -5.96 4.66
CA ARG A 25 -4.60 -5.23 3.85
C ARG A 25 -3.92 -6.21 2.92
N SER A 26 -3.91 -5.91 1.62
CA SER A 26 -3.10 -6.62 0.65
C SER A 26 -1.90 -5.78 0.27
N ASN A 27 -0.71 -6.33 0.47
CA ASN A 27 0.53 -5.70 0.02
C ASN A 27 0.66 -5.76 -1.51
N GLU A 28 0.06 -6.78 -2.14
CA GLU A 28 0.11 -6.97 -3.59
C GLU A 28 -0.63 -5.85 -4.35
N VAL A 29 -1.71 -5.31 -3.78
CA VAL A 29 -2.39 -4.12 -4.34
C VAL A 29 -1.46 -2.90 -4.37
N VAL A 30 -0.61 -2.73 -3.34
CA VAL A 30 0.37 -1.65 -3.31
C VAL A 30 1.46 -1.89 -4.37
N SER A 31 1.98 -3.11 -4.46
CA SER A 31 2.98 -3.49 -5.47
C SER A 31 2.45 -3.30 -6.90
N ALA A 32 1.21 -3.69 -7.18
CA ALA A 32 0.58 -3.51 -8.48
C ALA A 32 0.38 -2.03 -8.81
N ALA A 33 -0.13 -1.24 -7.88
CA ALA A 33 -0.31 0.20 -8.08
C ALA A 33 1.02 0.91 -8.35
N LEU A 34 2.08 0.58 -7.59
CA LEU A 34 3.43 1.13 -7.80
C LEU A 34 4.00 0.73 -9.15
N THR A 35 3.85 -0.54 -9.55
CA THR A 35 4.37 -1.05 -10.83
C THR A 35 3.68 -0.37 -12.02
N ILE A 36 2.35 -0.25 -11.98
CA ILE A 36 1.57 0.43 -13.02
C ILE A 36 1.96 1.90 -13.09
N ALA A 37 2.02 2.61 -11.96
CA ALA A 37 2.42 4.00 -11.92
C ALA A 37 3.86 4.22 -12.41
N PHE A 38 4.78 3.34 -12.03
CA PHE A 38 6.17 3.37 -12.48
C PHE A 38 6.26 3.26 -14.00
N PHE A 39 5.64 2.26 -14.61
CA PHE A 39 5.69 2.10 -16.06
C PHE A 39 4.96 3.24 -16.78
N ALA A 40 3.81 3.68 -16.29
CA ALA A 40 3.09 4.81 -16.88
C ALA A 40 3.95 6.08 -16.91
N LEU A 41 4.63 6.41 -15.80
CA LEU A 41 5.55 7.53 -15.74
C LEU A 41 6.76 7.30 -16.64
N PHE A 42 7.38 6.12 -16.57
CA PHE A 42 8.56 5.78 -17.35
C PHE A 42 8.33 5.99 -18.85
N PHE A 43 7.20 5.51 -19.40
CA PHE A 43 6.88 5.72 -20.82
C PHE A 43 6.50 7.17 -21.12
N ALA A 44 5.80 7.86 -20.21
CA ALA A 44 5.47 9.27 -20.38
C ALA A 44 6.73 10.17 -20.38
N SER A 45 7.77 9.80 -19.63
CA SER A 45 9.04 10.53 -19.55
C SER A 45 10.13 10.01 -20.49
N LEU A 46 9.90 8.91 -21.21
CA LEU A 46 10.94 8.17 -21.92
C LEU A 46 11.70 9.02 -22.94
N SER A 47 10.98 9.78 -23.77
CA SER A 47 11.60 10.68 -24.77
C SER A 47 12.49 11.73 -24.10
N GLY A 48 11.95 12.44 -23.11
CA GLY A 48 12.70 13.45 -22.38
C GLY A 48 13.89 12.88 -21.58
N MET A 49 13.81 11.63 -21.11
CA MET A 49 14.95 10.95 -20.48
C MET A 49 16.04 10.63 -21.50
N ILE A 50 15.68 10.20 -22.71
CA ILE A 50 16.65 9.97 -23.80
C ILE A 50 17.36 11.28 -24.18
N ASP A 51 16.61 12.36 -24.39
CA ASP A 51 17.17 13.66 -24.77
C ASP A 51 18.15 14.19 -23.72
N ARG A 52 17.82 14.01 -22.43
CA ARG A 52 18.69 14.39 -21.31
C ARG A 52 19.93 13.51 -21.21
N LEU A 53 19.80 12.20 -21.41
CA LEU A 53 20.96 11.30 -21.43
C LEU A 53 21.92 11.65 -22.57
N GLU A 54 21.38 11.97 -23.75
CA GLU A 54 22.17 12.47 -24.88
C GLU A 54 22.89 13.78 -24.54
N ALA A 55 22.17 14.75 -23.96
CA ALA A 55 22.76 16.00 -23.51
C ALA A 55 23.86 15.79 -22.46
N MET A 56 23.69 14.84 -21.53
CA MET A 56 24.71 14.50 -20.53
C MET A 56 25.97 13.89 -21.16
N ILE A 57 25.83 13.06 -22.19
CA ILE A 57 26.99 12.47 -22.91
C ILE A 57 27.78 13.56 -23.65
N LEU A 58 27.08 14.54 -24.23
CA LEU A 58 27.70 15.62 -25.01
C LEU A 58 28.22 16.76 -24.12
N LEU A 59 27.75 16.85 -22.86
CA LEU A 59 28.07 17.92 -21.92
C LEU A 59 29.58 18.18 -21.73
N PRO A 60 30.47 17.18 -21.67
CA PRO A 60 31.91 17.40 -21.48
C PRO A 60 32.64 17.96 -22.70
N ILE A 61 32.13 17.75 -23.92
CA ILE A 61 32.80 18.08 -25.18
C ILE A 61 33.24 19.55 -25.26
N PRO A 62 32.38 20.55 -24.99
CA PRO A 62 32.78 21.96 -25.05
C PRO A 62 33.67 22.42 -23.87
N LEU A 63 33.91 21.56 -22.88
CA LEU A 63 34.67 21.88 -21.67
C LEU A 63 36.09 21.30 -21.68
N LEU A 64 36.48 20.62 -22.76
CA LEU A 64 37.77 19.93 -22.89
C LEU A 64 39.00 20.86 -22.83
N GLU A 65 38.83 22.15 -23.11
CA GLU A 65 39.92 23.15 -23.11
C GLU A 65 40.03 23.96 -21.81
N GLY A 66 39.19 23.68 -20.80
CA GLY A 66 39.14 24.44 -19.54
C GLY A 66 40.00 23.88 -18.41
N ASP A 67 40.18 24.67 -17.34
CA ASP A 67 40.79 24.21 -16.08
C ASP A 67 40.05 22.99 -15.52
N LEU A 68 40.78 21.88 -15.37
CA LEU A 68 40.25 20.58 -15.02
C LEU A 68 39.42 20.61 -13.73
N LEU A 69 39.85 21.36 -12.72
CA LEU A 69 39.14 21.43 -11.43
C LEU A 69 37.78 22.11 -11.58
N ARG A 70 37.74 23.24 -12.29
CA ARG A 70 36.51 24.03 -12.51
C ARG A 70 35.54 23.34 -13.45
N VAL A 71 36.06 22.65 -14.48
CA VAL A 71 35.28 21.82 -15.40
C VAL A 71 34.64 20.65 -14.66
N THR A 72 35.41 19.92 -13.85
CA THR A 72 34.92 18.75 -13.11
C THR A 72 33.82 19.14 -12.12
N GLN A 73 33.99 20.25 -11.40
CA GLN A 73 32.97 20.73 -10.46
C GLN A 73 31.65 21.10 -11.16
N LYS A 74 31.73 21.76 -12.32
CA LYS A 74 30.54 22.14 -13.12
C LYS A 74 29.82 20.92 -13.71
N LEU A 75 30.59 19.95 -14.21
CA LEU A 75 30.05 18.68 -14.71
C LEU A 75 29.35 17.91 -13.58
N LEU A 76 29.98 17.78 -12.42
CA LEU A 76 29.41 17.09 -11.27
C LEU A 76 28.08 17.71 -10.83
N GLN A 77 28.01 19.04 -10.73
CA GLN A 77 26.77 19.75 -10.38
C GLN A 77 25.67 19.51 -11.42
N SER A 78 26.02 19.56 -12.71
CA SER A 78 25.07 19.34 -13.81
C SER A 78 24.55 17.90 -13.82
N TYR A 79 25.42 16.92 -13.60
CA TYR A 79 25.01 15.52 -13.51
C TYR A 79 24.13 15.24 -12.29
N ILE A 80 24.43 15.83 -11.13
CA ILE A 80 23.59 15.70 -9.94
C ILE A 80 22.21 16.32 -10.21
N ALA A 81 22.14 17.49 -10.84
CA ALA A 81 20.88 18.15 -11.17
C ALA A 81 20.03 17.30 -12.13
N GLU A 82 20.63 16.75 -13.19
CA GLU A 82 19.91 15.86 -14.12
C GLU A 82 19.44 14.56 -13.46
N LEU A 83 20.28 13.94 -12.62
CA LEU A 83 19.89 12.76 -11.83
C LEU A 83 18.71 13.07 -10.90
N GLN A 84 18.74 14.22 -10.22
CA GLN A 84 17.64 14.66 -9.37
C GLN A 84 16.36 14.84 -10.18
N HIS A 85 16.43 15.50 -11.34
CA HIS A 85 15.27 15.68 -12.21
C HIS A 85 14.70 14.37 -12.74
N MET A 86 15.55 13.41 -13.10
CA MET A 86 15.12 12.10 -13.57
C MET A 86 14.50 11.25 -12.45
N LEU A 87 15.08 11.26 -11.25
CA LEU A 87 14.66 10.38 -10.14
C LEU A 87 13.53 10.96 -9.29
N ALA A 88 13.44 12.28 -9.13
CA ALA A 88 12.42 12.95 -8.32
C ALA A 88 10.99 12.48 -8.60
N PRO A 89 10.51 12.37 -9.86
CA PRO A 89 9.13 11.94 -10.09
C PRO A 89 8.88 10.47 -9.70
N PHE A 90 9.88 9.59 -9.83
CA PHE A 90 9.76 8.19 -9.38
C PHE A 90 9.74 8.09 -7.85
N ILE A 91 10.56 8.87 -7.15
CA ILE A 91 10.49 8.96 -5.68
C ILE A 91 9.12 9.50 -5.26
N GLY A 92 8.59 10.49 -5.98
CA GLY A 92 7.24 11.02 -5.78
C GLY A 92 6.17 9.94 -5.88
N ILE A 93 6.25 9.05 -6.88
CA ILE A 93 5.35 7.90 -6.99
C ILE A 93 5.42 7.01 -5.75
N VAL A 94 6.62 6.66 -5.28
CA VAL A 94 6.76 5.79 -4.09
C VAL A 94 6.12 6.42 -2.87
N LEU A 95 6.32 7.72 -2.66
CA LEU A 95 5.73 8.45 -1.53
C LEU A 95 4.20 8.54 -1.64
N VAL A 96 3.69 8.94 -2.81
CA VAL A 96 2.26 9.20 -3.03
C VAL A 96 1.47 7.90 -3.14
N ILE A 97 1.90 6.99 -4.01
CA ILE A 97 1.19 5.72 -4.24
C ILE A 97 1.47 4.74 -3.11
N GLY A 98 2.69 4.69 -2.55
CA GLY A 98 2.99 3.81 -1.42
C GLY A 98 2.16 4.15 -0.18
N ALA A 99 2.00 5.43 0.15
CA ALA A 99 1.12 5.85 1.23
C ALA A 99 -0.37 5.77 0.81
N GLY A 100 -0.69 6.29 -0.38
CA GLY A 100 -2.05 6.43 -0.89
C GLY A 100 -2.75 5.11 -1.16
N ALA A 101 -2.05 4.07 -1.64
CA ALA A 101 -2.65 2.76 -1.91
C ALA A 101 -3.22 2.11 -0.64
N ASN A 102 -2.63 2.37 0.52
CA ASN A 102 -3.16 1.88 1.79
C ASN A 102 -4.42 2.64 2.21
N VAL A 103 -4.46 3.94 1.95
CA VAL A 103 -5.63 4.79 2.16
C VAL A 103 -6.75 4.43 1.18
N LEU A 104 -6.45 4.07 -0.07
CA LEU A 104 -7.45 3.62 -1.04
C LEU A 104 -8.06 2.27 -0.65
N GLN A 105 -7.24 1.32 -0.20
CA GLN A 105 -7.73 -0.01 0.21
C GLN A 105 -8.68 0.05 1.40
N ASN A 106 -8.36 0.88 2.39
CA ASN A 106 -9.04 0.82 3.69
C ASN A 106 -9.66 2.14 4.14
N GLY A 107 -9.50 3.24 3.42
CA GLY A 107 -9.79 4.60 3.85
C GLY A 107 -8.77 5.14 4.86
N PRO A 108 -8.79 6.45 5.16
CA PRO A 108 -7.93 7.03 6.17
C PRO A 108 -8.23 6.42 7.55
N MET A 109 -7.18 6.20 8.34
CA MET A 109 -7.29 5.60 9.66
C MET A 109 -6.29 6.22 10.62
N PHE A 110 -6.81 6.95 11.61
CA PHE A 110 -6.00 7.52 12.68
C PHE A 110 -6.16 6.65 13.93
N THR A 111 -5.09 5.92 14.29
CA THR A 111 -5.13 4.99 15.42
C THR A 111 -3.97 5.23 16.38
N PRO A 112 -4.06 6.21 17.31
CA PRO A 112 -2.98 6.49 18.26
C PRO A 112 -2.64 5.28 19.15
N LYS A 113 -3.63 4.42 19.43
CA LYS A 113 -3.41 3.15 20.15
C LYS A 113 -2.54 2.14 19.39
N ALA A 114 -2.51 2.18 18.07
CA ALA A 114 -1.65 1.31 17.26
C ALA A 114 -0.21 1.84 17.18
N ALA A 115 -0.02 3.14 17.40
CA ALA A 115 1.29 3.81 17.45
C ALA A 115 1.98 3.69 18.83
N ALA A 116 1.24 3.29 19.87
CA ALA A 116 1.83 3.04 21.18
C ALA A 116 2.80 1.84 21.13
N PRO A 117 4.01 1.93 21.70
CA PRO A 117 4.96 0.83 21.76
C PRO A 117 4.36 -0.30 22.61
N ALA A 118 3.94 -1.39 21.95
CA ALA A 118 3.44 -2.57 22.64
C ALA A 118 4.63 -3.45 23.04
N LEU A 119 4.99 -3.46 24.33
CA LEU A 119 6.06 -4.30 24.88
C LEU A 119 5.86 -5.80 24.60
N THR A 120 4.62 -6.23 24.37
CA THR A 120 4.26 -7.60 23.96
C THR A 120 4.68 -7.96 22.53
N LYS A 121 5.09 -7.00 21.68
CA LYS A 121 5.62 -7.30 20.33
C LYS A 121 7.11 -7.67 20.32
N LEU A 122 7.80 -7.54 21.46
CA LEU A 122 9.25 -7.74 21.59
C LEU A 122 9.65 -9.13 22.12
N SER A 123 8.70 -10.01 22.43
CA SER A 123 8.97 -11.39 22.88
C SER A 123 9.58 -12.23 21.74
N PRO A 124 10.85 -12.67 21.84
CA PRO A 124 11.49 -13.46 20.76
C PRO A 124 10.77 -14.79 20.51
N SER A 125 10.24 -15.41 21.57
CA SER A 125 9.55 -16.70 21.51
C SER A 125 8.22 -16.65 20.75
N GLU A 126 7.41 -15.59 20.90
CA GLU A 126 6.17 -15.44 20.13
C GLU A 126 6.44 -15.09 18.66
N ASN A 127 7.53 -14.37 18.38
CA ASN A 127 7.96 -14.09 17.01
C ASN A 127 8.39 -15.37 16.28
N VAL A 128 9.18 -16.25 16.92
CA VAL A 128 9.53 -17.56 16.35
C VAL A 128 8.28 -18.42 16.11
N LYS A 129 7.35 -18.48 17.07
CA LYS A 129 6.10 -19.24 16.91
C LYS A 129 5.20 -18.68 15.79
N ARG A 130 5.24 -17.37 15.55
CA ARG A 130 4.59 -16.74 14.38
C ARG A 130 5.27 -17.12 13.08
N MET A 131 6.60 -17.14 13.05
CA MET A 131 7.38 -17.52 11.86
C MET A 131 7.10 -18.95 11.41
N VAL A 132 6.90 -19.87 12.36
CA VAL A 132 6.57 -21.30 12.09
C VAL A 132 5.05 -21.55 12.09
N SER A 133 4.23 -20.52 11.94
CA SER A 133 2.77 -20.69 11.88
C SER A 133 2.31 -21.17 10.50
N LEU A 134 1.20 -21.92 10.47
CA LEU A 134 0.54 -22.34 9.22
C LEU A 134 0.23 -21.15 8.29
N GLY A 135 0.01 -19.96 8.85
CA GLY A 135 -0.20 -18.73 8.10
C GLY A 135 1.03 -18.31 7.28
N ASN A 136 2.23 -18.39 7.86
CA ASN A 136 3.47 -18.09 7.17
C ASN A 136 3.74 -19.10 6.04
N PHE A 137 3.44 -20.39 6.24
CA PHE A 137 3.60 -21.37 5.18
C PHE A 137 2.68 -21.08 3.98
N ILE A 138 1.44 -20.65 4.22
CA ILE A 138 0.52 -20.20 3.16
C ILE A 138 1.06 -18.95 2.46
N GLU A 139 1.64 -17.99 3.19
CA GLU A 139 2.27 -16.81 2.57
C GLU A 139 3.51 -17.15 1.74
N LEU A 140 4.31 -18.11 2.17
CA LEU A 140 5.44 -18.63 1.39
C LEU A 140 4.97 -19.31 0.11
N ALA A 141 3.98 -20.20 0.20
CA ALA A 141 3.40 -20.86 -0.97
C ALA A 141 2.83 -19.84 -1.97
N LYS A 142 2.11 -18.82 -1.49
CA LYS A 142 1.67 -17.69 -2.32
C LYS A 142 2.84 -16.97 -2.97
N SER A 143 3.93 -16.75 -2.23
CA SER A 143 5.12 -16.07 -2.73
C SER A 143 5.84 -16.85 -3.84
N ILE A 144 5.96 -18.16 -3.68
CA ILE A 144 6.50 -19.04 -4.74
C ILE A 144 5.57 -19.01 -5.97
N GLY A 145 4.26 -19.14 -5.77
CA GLY A 145 3.28 -19.05 -6.86
C GLY A 145 3.38 -17.73 -7.64
N LYS A 146 3.55 -16.60 -6.93
CA LYS A 146 3.78 -15.29 -7.55
C LYS A 146 5.04 -15.27 -8.40
N ILE A 147 6.15 -15.80 -7.89
CA ILE A 147 7.42 -15.84 -8.63
C ILE A 147 7.28 -16.69 -9.89
N LEU A 148 6.58 -17.83 -9.82
CA LEU A 148 6.34 -18.68 -10.99
C LEU A 148 5.46 -17.99 -12.04
N VAL A 149 4.39 -17.30 -11.62
CA VAL A 149 3.53 -16.54 -12.54
C VAL A 149 4.31 -15.40 -13.20
N LEU A 150 5.01 -14.58 -12.41
CA LEU A 150 5.79 -13.46 -12.95
C LEU A 150 6.95 -13.94 -13.82
N GLY A 151 7.65 -15.01 -13.40
CA GLY A 151 8.77 -15.59 -14.14
C GLY A 151 8.33 -16.24 -15.45
N SER A 152 7.22 -16.98 -15.47
CA SER A 152 6.69 -17.56 -16.71
C SER A 152 6.27 -16.49 -17.72
N VAL A 153 5.57 -15.45 -17.27
CA VAL A 153 5.21 -14.32 -18.13
C VAL A 153 6.45 -13.61 -18.68
N LEU A 154 7.45 -13.34 -17.83
CA LEU A 154 8.71 -12.75 -18.27
C LEU A 154 9.43 -13.61 -19.31
N LEU A 155 9.50 -14.93 -19.09
CA LEU A 155 10.13 -15.86 -20.02
C LEU A 155 9.44 -15.87 -21.39
N LEU A 156 8.11 -15.82 -21.43
CA LEU A 156 7.35 -15.75 -22.69
C LEU A 156 7.68 -14.46 -23.45
N VAL A 157 7.61 -13.31 -22.77
CA VAL A 157 7.90 -12.01 -23.39
C VAL A 157 9.35 -11.92 -23.87
N LEU A 158 10.30 -12.42 -23.08
CA LEU A 158 11.70 -12.44 -23.48
C LEU A 158 11.96 -13.39 -24.64
N ARG A 159 11.32 -14.57 -24.67
CA ARG A 159 11.47 -15.51 -25.79
C ARG A 159 11.03 -14.86 -27.11
N ASP A 160 9.86 -14.24 -27.11
CA ASP A 160 9.33 -13.57 -28.31
C ASP A 160 10.17 -12.33 -28.67
N GLY A 161 10.61 -11.58 -27.66
CA GLY A 161 11.44 -10.39 -27.83
C GLY A 161 12.85 -10.65 -28.32
N VAL A 162 13.50 -11.71 -27.85
CA VAL A 162 14.86 -12.10 -28.26
C VAL A 162 14.87 -12.48 -29.73
N HIS A 163 13.86 -13.19 -30.22
CA HIS A 163 13.72 -13.45 -31.65
C HIS A 163 13.70 -12.15 -32.46
N ALA A 164 12.91 -11.16 -32.06
CA ALA A 164 12.88 -9.86 -32.75
C ALA A 164 14.23 -9.12 -32.66
N LEU A 165 14.91 -9.16 -31.51
CA LEU A 165 16.22 -8.53 -31.31
C LEU A 165 17.31 -9.13 -32.20
N VAL A 166 17.33 -10.45 -32.42
CA VAL A 166 18.36 -11.10 -33.26
C VAL A 166 18.35 -10.57 -34.69
N TRP A 167 17.18 -10.20 -35.22
CA TRP A 167 17.05 -9.66 -36.57
C TRP A 167 17.25 -8.15 -36.65
N THR A 168 17.23 -7.41 -35.52
CA THR A 168 17.38 -5.93 -35.55
C THR A 168 18.64 -5.39 -36.22
N PRO A 169 19.84 -6.02 -36.12
CA PRO A 169 21.02 -5.52 -36.81
C PRO A 169 20.87 -5.44 -38.33
N SER A 170 19.96 -6.24 -38.92
CA SER A 170 19.76 -6.31 -40.37
C SER A 170 19.01 -5.11 -40.96
N CYS A 171 18.28 -4.31 -40.15
CA CYS A 171 17.54 -3.14 -40.62
C CYS A 171 18.01 -1.79 -40.04
N GLY A 172 19.17 -1.79 -39.36
CA GLY A 172 19.86 -0.57 -38.92
C GLY A 172 19.37 0.03 -37.58
N ILE A 173 19.95 1.19 -37.22
CA ILE A 173 19.79 1.81 -35.89
C ILE A 173 18.35 2.29 -35.61
N SER A 174 17.60 2.67 -36.64
CA SER A 174 16.22 3.15 -36.54
C SER A 174 15.26 2.05 -36.11
N CYS A 175 15.46 0.84 -36.62
CA CYS A 175 14.74 -0.36 -36.20
C CYS A 175 14.98 -0.70 -34.73
N LEU A 176 16.21 -0.53 -34.24
CA LEU A 176 16.58 -0.89 -32.87
C LEU A 176 15.74 -0.12 -31.84
N ARG A 177 15.47 1.17 -32.09
CA ARG A 177 14.63 2.01 -31.22
C ARG A 177 13.19 1.47 -31.16
N VAL A 178 12.61 1.13 -32.31
CA VAL A 178 11.21 0.66 -32.40
C VAL A 178 11.06 -0.73 -31.77
N VAL A 179 11.95 -1.67 -32.10
CA VAL A 179 11.88 -3.04 -31.58
C VAL A 179 12.11 -3.07 -30.07
N THR A 180 13.12 -2.36 -29.57
CA THR A 180 13.40 -2.28 -28.13
C THR A 180 12.25 -1.57 -27.39
N GLY A 181 11.69 -0.51 -27.97
CA GLY A 181 10.55 0.21 -27.40
C GLY A 181 9.32 -0.68 -27.28
N ASN A 182 8.97 -1.42 -28.34
CA ASN A 182 7.86 -2.37 -28.33
C ASN A 182 8.08 -3.52 -27.35
N LEU A 183 9.32 -4.02 -27.24
CA LEU A 183 9.66 -5.06 -26.27
C LEU A 183 9.51 -4.55 -24.83
N LEU A 184 10.05 -3.37 -24.52
CA LEU A 184 9.89 -2.75 -23.20
C LEU A 184 8.42 -2.50 -22.86
N LEU A 185 7.63 -2.02 -23.82
CA LEU A 185 6.20 -1.81 -23.64
C LEU A 185 5.47 -3.14 -23.39
N GLY A 186 5.82 -4.18 -24.14
CA GLY A 186 5.31 -5.53 -23.93
C GLY A 186 5.60 -6.01 -22.51
N ILE A 187 6.86 -5.97 -22.08
CA ILE A 187 7.28 -6.35 -20.72
C ILE A 187 6.47 -5.57 -19.68
N ALA A 188 6.31 -4.26 -19.87
CA ALA A 188 5.57 -3.42 -18.94
C ALA A 188 4.08 -3.78 -18.84
N ILE A 189 3.41 -4.00 -19.96
CA ILE A 189 1.99 -4.41 -20.00
C ILE A 189 1.81 -5.77 -19.33
N TYR A 190 2.63 -6.75 -19.71
CA TYR A 190 2.54 -8.10 -19.15
C TYR A 190 2.87 -8.13 -17.66
N ALA A 191 3.88 -7.37 -17.21
CA ALA A 191 4.17 -7.20 -15.80
C ALA A 191 2.98 -6.56 -15.06
N ALA A 192 2.43 -5.46 -15.57
CA ALA A 192 1.28 -4.78 -14.99
C ALA A 192 0.06 -5.71 -14.85
N LEU A 193 -0.29 -6.45 -15.90
CA LEU A 193 -1.38 -7.42 -15.88
C LEU A 193 -1.14 -8.55 -14.88
N SER A 194 0.09 -9.05 -14.79
CA SER A 194 0.45 -10.11 -13.85
C SER A 194 0.33 -9.65 -12.40
N PHE A 195 0.90 -8.48 -12.09
CA PHE A 195 0.79 -7.88 -10.76
C PHE A 195 -0.66 -7.55 -10.40
N LEU A 196 -1.45 -7.06 -11.35
CA LEU A 196 -2.87 -6.80 -11.14
C LEU A 196 -3.65 -8.08 -10.82
N THR A 197 -3.39 -9.16 -11.57
CA THR A 197 -4.05 -10.46 -11.35
C THR A 197 -3.72 -11.02 -9.96
N VAL A 198 -2.43 -10.99 -9.59
CA VAL A 198 -1.96 -11.40 -8.26
C VAL A 198 -2.59 -10.53 -7.17
N ALA A 199 -2.66 -9.22 -7.38
CA ALA A 199 -3.23 -8.28 -6.42
C ALA A 199 -4.72 -8.51 -6.18
N ILE A 200 -5.50 -8.77 -7.22
CA ILE A 200 -6.93 -9.09 -7.10
C ILE A 200 -7.12 -10.36 -6.27
N GLY A 201 -6.35 -11.41 -6.59
CA GLY A 201 -6.40 -12.69 -5.87
C GLY A 201 -6.02 -12.54 -4.39
N ASP A 202 -4.91 -11.87 -4.10
CA ASP A 202 -4.48 -11.65 -2.71
C ASP A 202 -5.45 -10.74 -1.96
N PHE A 203 -5.97 -9.68 -2.58
CA PHE A 203 -6.98 -8.82 -1.94
C PHE A 203 -8.24 -9.60 -1.55
N ALA A 204 -8.78 -10.42 -2.46
CA ALA A 204 -9.93 -11.26 -2.18
C ALA A 204 -9.64 -12.26 -1.04
N PHE A 205 -8.47 -12.92 -1.07
CA PHE A 205 -8.03 -13.84 -0.04
C PHE A 205 -7.90 -13.17 1.33
N GLN A 206 -7.23 -12.01 1.40
CA GLN A 206 -7.04 -11.25 2.64
C GLN A 206 -8.38 -10.76 3.19
N ARG A 207 -9.31 -10.33 2.33
CA ARG A 207 -10.65 -9.91 2.74
C ARG A 207 -11.47 -11.07 3.29
N TRP A 208 -11.41 -12.23 2.63
CA TRP A 208 -12.06 -13.45 3.10
C TRP A 208 -11.48 -13.92 4.44
N GLN A 209 -10.15 -14.00 4.54
CA GLN A 209 -9.46 -14.42 5.76
C GLN A 209 -9.76 -13.48 6.93
N PHE A 210 -9.76 -12.16 6.69
CA PHE A 210 -10.13 -11.17 7.69
C PHE A 210 -11.57 -11.35 8.17
N THR A 211 -12.50 -11.60 7.25
CA THR A 211 -13.91 -11.84 7.59
C THR A 211 -14.06 -13.12 8.39
N LYS A 212 -13.45 -14.22 7.93
CA LYS A 212 -13.49 -15.55 8.57
C LYS A 212 -12.94 -15.51 10.00
N LYS A 213 -11.80 -14.84 10.20
CA LYS A 213 -11.18 -14.65 11.52
C LYS A 213 -12.06 -13.88 12.50
N ASN A 214 -12.93 -13.00 11.98
CA ASN A 214 -13.77 -12.11 12.77
C ASN A 214 -15.25 -12.54 12.81
N MET A 215 -15.58 -13.76 12.35
CA MET A 215 -16.93 -14.31 12.46
C MET A 215 -17.41 -14.38 13.91
N MET A 216 -18.73 -14.34 14.07
CA MET A 216 -19.42 -14.23 15.36
C MET A 216 -20.32 -15.45 15.57
N SER A 217 -20.60 -15.79 16.83
CA SER A 217 -21.68 -16.74 17.14
C SER A 217 -23.03 -16.02 17.09
N LYS A 218 -24.12 -16.76 16.90
CA LYS A 218 -25.49 -16.21 16.94
C LYS A 218 -25.78 -15.48 18.26
N GLU A 219 -25.22 -15.97 19.37
CA GLU A 219 -25.33 -15.34 20.69
C GLU A 219 -24.55 -14.03 20.78
N GLU A 220 -23.31 -13.99 20.26
CA GLU A 220 -22.52 -12.76 20.19
C GLU A 220 -23.24 -11.67 19.39
N VAL A 221 -23.81 -12.03 18.23
CA VAL A 221 -24.59 -11.10 17.39
C VAL A 221 -25.83 -10.59 18.13
N LYS A 222 -26.61 -11.48 18.75
CA LYS A 222 -27.77 -11.07 19.56
C LYS A 222 -27.38 -10.15 20.71
N ARG A 223 -26.25 -10.40 21.38
CA ARG A 223 -25.73 -9.52 22.44
C ARG A 223 -25.33 -8.17 21.89
N GLU A 224 -24.62 -8.12 20.75
CA GLU A 224 -24.28 -6.85 20.10
C GLU A 224 -25.51 -6.05 19.70
N TYR A 225 -26.53 -6.69 19.13
CA TYR A 225 -27.80 -6.02 18.83
C TYR A 225 -28.47 -5.50 20.10
N LYS A 226 -28.48 -6.27 21.20
CA LYS A 226 -29.03 -5.81 22.48
C LYS A 226 -28.23 -4.67 23.09
N GLU A 227 -26.90 -4.65 22.97
CA GLU A 227 -26.06 -3.54 23.44
C GLU A 227 -26.21 -2.30 22.56
N ASN A 228 -26.27 -2.48 21.25
CA ASN A 228 -26.36 -1.39 20.28
C ASN A 228 -27.77 -0.79 20.22
N ASN A 229 -28.80 -1.61 20.41
CA ASN A 229 -30.19 -1.21 20.66
C ASN A 229 -30.48 -1.08 22.17
N GLY A 230 -29.43 -0.97 22.99
CA GLY A 230 -29.45 -1.06 24.45
C GLY A 230 -30.27 0.03 25.13
N ALA A 231 -31.53 -0.33 25.32
CA ALA A 231 -32.60 0.26 26.11
C ALA A 231 -32.69 1.80 26.06
N PRO A 232 -33.73 2.38 25.42
CA PRO A 232 -34.11 3.77 25.68
C PRO A 232 -34.15 4.09 27.19
N LEU A 233 -34.37 3.10 28.05
CA LEU A 233 -34.25 3.19 29.51
C LEU A 233 -32.86 3.61 30.01
N VAL A 234 -31.73 3.18 29.44
CA VAL A 234 -30.40 3.60 29.92
C VAL A 234 -30.11 5.04 29.50
N PHE A 235 -30.50 5.44 28.28
CA PHE A 235 -30.42 6.83 27.82
C PHE A 235 -31.36 7.75 28.60
N ALA A 236 -32.59 7.30 28.87
CA ALA A 236 -33.57 8.01 29.68
C ALA A 236 -33.11 8.14 31.14
N LYS A 237 -32.58 7.07 31.75
CA LYS A 237 -32.04 7.10 33.12
C LYS A 237 -30.85 8.04 33.24
N ARG A 238 -29.94 8.06 32.24
CA ARG A 238 -28.84 9.04 32.18
C ARG A 238 -29.35 10.48 32.08
N LYS A 239 -30.37 10.73 31.25
CA LYS A 239 -31.00 12.06 31.12
C LYS A 239 -31.70 12.48 32.42
N GLN A 240 -32.37 11.55 33.10
CA GLN A 240 -33.04 11.77 34.38
C GLN A 240 -32.04 12.16 35.48
N LEU A 241 -30.96 11.38 35.65
CA LEU A 241 -29.88 11.67 36.60
C LEU A 241 -29.21 13.02 36.33
N HIS A 242 -28.99 13.36 35.05
CA HIS A 242 -28.42 14.65 34.68
C HIS A 242 -29.32 15.82 35.09
N MET A 243 -30.64 15.72 34.86
CA MET A 243 -31.60 16.74 35.32
C MET A 243 -31.72 16.81 36.83
N GLU A 244 -31.63 15.68 37.53
CA GLU A 244 -31.67 15.66 39.00
C GLU A 244 -30.45 16.38 39.60
N LEU A 245 -29.26 16.19 39.02
CA LEU A 245 -28.03 16.88 39.42
C LEU A 245 -28.07 18.38 39.12
N LEU A 246 -28.59 18.78 37.96
CA LEU A 246 -28.78 20.21 37.63
C LEU A 246 -29.77 20.87 38.59
N THR A 247 -30.88 20.20 38.90
CA THR A 247 -31.91 20.69 39.83
C THR A 247 -31.35 20.80 41.25
N LYS A 248 -30.59 19.79 41.72
CA LYS A 248 -29.87 19.83 43.01
C LYS A 248 -28.79 20.92 43.05
N GLY A 249 -28.11 21.18 41.93
CA GLY A 249 -27.13 22.26 41.81
C GLY A 249 -27.75 23.66 41.90
N ILE A 250 -28.93 23.84 41.29
CA ILE A 250 -29.69 25.11 41.31
C ILE A 250 -30.26 25.36 42.72
N THR A 251 -30.82 24.35 43.38
CA THR A 251 -31.36 24.50 44.75
C THR A 251 -30.27 24.78 45.78
N ASN A 252 -29.08 24.17 45.65
CA ASN A 252 -27.94 24.50 46.53
C ASN A 252 -27.37 25.92 46.27
N ARG A 253 -27.45 26.42 45.03
CA ARG A 253 -27.00 27.78 44.70
C ARG A 253 -28.00 28.85 45.16
N SER A 254 -29.29 28.55 45.14
CA SER A 254 -30.34 29.43 45.70
C SER A 254 -30.35 29.49 47.23
N ARG A 255 -29.83 28.46 47.93
CA ARG A 255 -29.66 28.47 49.39
C ARG A 255 -28.42 29.24 49.86
N ARG A 256 -27.48 29.52 48.95
CA ARG A 256 -26.33 30.41 49.17
C ARG A 256 -26.58 31.74 48.46
N GLY A 257 -27.61 32.46 48.90
CA GLY A 257 -27.80 33.86 48.53
C GLY A 257 -26.68 34.73 49.13
N PRO A 258 -26.36 35.87 48.50
CA PRO A 258 -25.12 36.61 48.74
C PRO A 258 -25.09 37.22 50.14
N SER A 259 -24.02 36.94 50.87
CA SER A 259 -23.53 37.79 51.97
C SER A 259 -22.76 38.97 51.40
#